data_AF-D5ZXE9-F1
#
_entry.id   AF-D5ZXE9-F1
#
_cell.length_a   1.000
_cell.length_b   1.000
_cell.length_c   1.000
_cell.angle_alpha   90.00
_cell.angle_beta   90.00
_cell.angle_gamma   90.00
#
_symmetry.space_group_name_H-M   'P 1'
#
loop_
_entity.id
_entity.type
_entity.pdbx_description
1 polymer ?
#
loop_
_entity_poly.entity_id
_entity_poly.type
_entity_poly.pdbx_seq_one_letter_code
_entity_poly.pdbx_strand_id
1 'polypeptide(L)'
;MPRTIRYDRRTQTLRFGATERDYHDLGYVFHRTELAAIKAADYRVAMMNLIDAWSSDGHPSDTVSMYISEEEFGDFDDANPRPGPIEFEVSNGSLTVTAEVAAHSDEDPFEPPVEMFTGTLQHYLRKRRATLRDVSTGESFTAPFTWRLHIDCSIRSRTLEDLYSIASGAVTLLSAAKSGDLTRETTLDLLRAGNAEVLIGQQEGPWLDVKSSHYDLDSTNGKISLAQAVARFANAEHGGIVVVGMRGKKVPGGEIIHSLCPVPLSANTVRKYQGTLEHHLYPPPDFLEIETFMTPKGGMVLVHVPPQPEELKPFLVHGAIVDGKVEGAFISIVRRRGEGSIPITAPAIHATLAAGRALFRRGQMPD
;
A
#
# COMPACT_ATOMS: atom_id res chain seq x y z
N MET A 1 -2.30 31.30 -12.07
CA MET A 1 -2.00 30.13 -12.92
C MET A 1 -3.28 29.77 -13.67
N PRO A 2 -3.21 29.37 -14.95
CA PRO A 2 -4.38 28.87 -15.66
C PRO A 2 -4.93 27.62 -14.97
N ARG A 3 -6.26 27.45 -14.97
CA ARG A 3 -6.92 26.23 -14.49
C ARG A 3 -6.55 25.07 -15.41
N THR A 4 -6.36 23.88 -14.86
CA THR A 4 -6.04 22.69 -15.65
C THR A 4 -7.23 22.13 -16.42
N ILE A 5 -8.45 22.40 -15.95
CA ILE A 5 -9.71 22.04 -16.60
C ILE A 5 -10.75 23.14 -16.39
N ARG A 6 -11.65 23.32 -17.35
CA ARG A 6 -12.76 24.27 -17.28
C ARG A 6 -13.97 23.77 -18.07
N TYR A 7 -15.16 24.14 -17.62
CA TYR A 7 -16.39 24.01 -18.41
C TYR A 7 -16.57 25.26 -19.29
N ASP A 8 -16.81 25.05 -20.59
CA ASP A 8 -17.12 26.11 -21.54
C ASP A 8 -18.63 26.15 -21.80
N ARG A 9 -19.30 27.18 -21.29
CA ARG A 9 -20.76 27.35 -21.43
C ARG A 9 -21.21 27.55 -22.88
N ARG A 10 -20.33 28.00 -23.78
CA ARG A 10 -20.73 28.28 -25.17
C ARG A 10 -20.82 27.00 -26.00
N THR A 11 -19.87 26.09 -25.78
CA THR A 11 -19.82 24.80 -26.47
C THR A 11 -20.45 23.69 -25.66
N GLN A 12 -20.76 23.93 -24.37
CA GLN A 12 -21.26 22.93 -23.42
C GLN A 12 -20.30 21.74 -23.22
N THR A 13 -19.01 22.00 -23.29
CA THR A 13 -17.94 20.98 -23.21
C THR A 13 -16.99 21.21 -22.05
N LEU A 14 -16.29 20.16 -21.60
CA LEU A 14 -15.10 20.30 -20.75
C LEU A 14 -13.85 20.48 -21.58
N ARG A 15 -12.96 21.37 -21.15
CA ARG A 15 -11.69 21.67 -21.82
C ARG A 15 -10.52 21.53 -20.87
N PHE A 16 -9.52 20.76 -21.25
CA PHE A 16 -8.25 20.57 -20.53
C PHE A 16 -7.11 20.37 -21.54
N GLY A 17 -6.03 21.14 -21.39
CA GLY A 17 -4.97 21.15 -22.40
C GLY A 17 -5.50 21.51 -23.80
N ALA A 18 -5.25 20.65 -24.78
CA ALA A 18 -5.78 20.75 -26.15
C ALA A 18 -7.04 19.89 -26.37
N THR A 19 -7.49 19.17 -25.34
CA THR A 19 -8.62 18.24 -25.41
C THR A 19 -9.92 18.95 -25.03
N GLU A 20 -10.97 18.64 -25.78
CA GLU A 20 -12.35 19.01 -25.53
C GLU A 20 -13.13 17.71 -25.34
N ARG A 21 -13.98 17.64 -24.32
CA ARG A 21 -14.75 16.44 -23.96
C ARG A 21 -16.23 16.79 -23.91
N ASP A 22 -17.02 16.04 -24.65
CA ASP A 22 -18.46 16.17 -24.71
C ASP A 22 -19.15 15.40 -23.57
N TYR A 23 -20.37 15.82 -23.26
CA TYR A 23 -21.21 15.10 -22.31
C TYR A 23 -22.01 14.03 -23.07
N HIS A 24 -21.87 12.76 -22.66
CA HIS A 24 -22.58 11.63 -23.27
C HIS A 24 -23.73 11.16 -22.36
N ASP A 25 -24.53 10.19 -22.83
CA ASP A 25 -25.63 9.61 -22.04
C ASP A 25 -25.17 9.04 -20.70
N LEU A 26 -23.94 8.51 -20.65
CA LEU A 26 -23.29 8.01 -19.43
C LEU A 26 -22.64 9.12 -18.60
N GLY A 27 -22.56 10.36 -19.09
CA GLY A 27 -21.80 11.45 -18.48
C GLY A 27 -20.48 11.73 -19.20
N TYR A 28 -19.54 12.37 -18.50
CA TYR A 28 -18.19 12.54 -19.04
C TYR A 28 -17.35 11.30 -18.78
N VAL A 29 -16.65 10.81 -19.80
CA VAL A 29 -15.66 9.74 -19.61
C VAL A 29 -14.28 10.24 -19.95
N PHE A 30 -13.31 9.91 -19.10
CA PHE A 30 -11.91 10.29 -19.26
C PHE A 30 -11.06 9.03 -19.27
N HIS A 31 -9.99 9.06 -20.04
CA HIS A 31 -9.01 8.00 -19.98
C HIS A 31 -8.09 8.21 -18.77
N ARG A 32 -7.73 7.13 -18.07
CA ARG A 32 -6.90 7.18 -16.86
C ARG A 32 -5.63 8.04 -17.00
N THR A 33 -4.92 7.95 -18.13
CA THR A 33 -3.66 8.70 -18.35
C THR A 33 -3.83 10.23 -18.34
N GLU A 34 -5.05 10.73 -18.51
CA GLU A 34 -5.35 12.16 -18.55
C GLU A 34 -5.43 12.77 -17.14
N LEU A 35 -5.67 11.95 -16.11
CA LEU A 35 -5.97 12.40 -14.75
C LEU A 35 -4.79 13.13 -14.09
N ALA A 36 -3.55 12.79 -14.45
CA ALA A 36 -2.35 13.43 -13.93
C ALA A 36 -2.23 14.91 -14.34
N ALA A 37 -2.86 15.31 -15.45
CA ALA A 37 -2.86 16.69 -15.91
C ALA A 37 -3.91 17.57 -15.21
N ILE A 38 -4.87 16.97 -14.51
CA ILE A 38 -6.06 17.67 -13.99
C ILE A 38 -5.96 17.82 -12.47
N LYS A 39 -5.92 19.05 -11.98
CA LYS A 39 -6.01 19.36 -10.54
C LYS A 39 -7.43 19.10 -10.03
N ALA A 40 -7.57 18.38 -8.92
CA ALA A 40 -8.85 18.05 -8.32
C ALA A 40 -9.66 19.30 -7.94
N ALA A 41 -8.99 20.35 -7.47
CA ALA A 41 -9.65 21.63 -7.16
C ALA A 41 -10.21 22.33 -8.40
N ASP A 42 -9.50 22.27 -9.53
CA ASP A 42 -9.96 22.88 -10.78
C ASP A 42 -11.13 22.08 -11.38
N TYR A 43 -11.06 20.74 -11.31
CA TYR A 43 -12.16 19.85 -11.71
C TYR A 43 -13.43 20.13 -10.93
N ARG A 44 -13.35 20.18 -9.59
CA ARG A 44 -14.51 20.52 -8.74
C ARG A 44 -15.17 21.83 -9.16
N VAL A 45 -14.37 22.87 -9.41
CA VAL A 45 -14.90 24.17 -9.83
C VAL A 45 -15.50 24.11 -11.24
N ALA A 46 -14.91 23.34 -12.16
CA ALA A 46 -15.48 23.12 -13.48
C ALA A 46 -16.85 22.43 -13.41
N MET A 47 -17.01 21.39 -12.58
CA MET A 47 -18.28 20.70 -12.40
C MET A 47 -19.33 21.59 -11.70
N MET A 48 -18.94 22.38 -10.71
CA MET A 48 -19.86 23.35 -10.08
C MET A 48 -20.39 24.36 -11.10
N ASN A 49 -19.54 24.84 -12.02
CA ASN A 49 -19.97 25.76 -13.09
C ASN A 49 -20.94 25.11 -14.10
N LEU A 50 -20.81 23.79 -14.29
CA LEU A 50 -21.71 22.98 -15.11
C LEU A 50 -23.05 22.79 -14.40
N ILE A 51 -23.05 22.38 -13.14
CA ILE A 51 -24.28 22.24 -12.32
C ILE A 51 -25.07 23.55 -12.34
N ASP A 52 -24.42 24.70 -12.11
CA ASP A 52 -25.07 26.02 -12.17
C ASP A 52 -25.70 26.33 -13.55
N ALA A 53 -25.05 25.89 -14.64
CA ALA A 53 -25.60 26.04 -15.98
C ALA A 53 -26.82 25.12 -16.19
N TRP A 54 -26.73 23.86 -15.77
CA TRP A 54 -27.83 22.90 -15.84
C TRP A 54 -29.04 23.29 -15.01
N SER A 55 -28.84 23.78 -13.78
CA SER A 55 -29.94 24.28 -12.95
C SER A 55 -30.63 25.47 -13.61
N SER A 56 -29.88 26.34 -14.31
CA SER A 56 -30.44 27.45 -15.07
C SER A 56 -31.30 26.99 -16.26
N ASP A 57 -30.96 25.83 -16.84
CA ASP A 57 -31.69 25.21 -17.95
C ASP A 57 -32.83 24.28 -17.49
N GLY A 58 -33.10 24.21 -16.17
CA GLY A 58 -34.18 23.42 -15.59
C GLY A 58 -33.87 21.92 -15.45
N HIS A 59 -32.60 21.53 -15.53
CA HIS A 59 -32.19 20.14 -15.31
C HIS A 59 -32.33 19.77 -13.82
N PRO A 60 -32.89 18.59 -13.49
CA PRO A 60 -33.22 18.23 -12.11
C PRO A 60 -32.03 17.70 -11.29
N SER A 61 -30.86 17.48 -11.89
CA SER A 61 -29.70 16.88 -11.21
C SER A 61 -28.75 17.95 -10.67
N ASP A 62 -28.51 17.90 -9.36
CA ASP A 62 -27.48 18.68 -8.65
C ASP A 62 -26.14 17.92 -8.54
N THR A 63 -26.00 16.83 -9.29
CA THR A 63 -24.87 15.93 -9.28
C THR A 63 -24.32 15.73 -10.69
N VAL A 64 -23.00 15.74 -10.82
CA VAL A 64 -22.27 15.40 -12.05
C VAL A 64 -21.26 14.30 -11.74
N SER A 65 -21.30 13.24 -12.55
CA SER A 65 -20.32 12.15 -12.51
C SER A 65 -19.36 12.22 -13.69
N MET A 66 -18.11 11.87 -13.43
CA MET A 66 -17.08 11.63 -14.44
C MET A 66 -16.53 10.22 -14.26
N TYR A 67 -16.66 9.41 -15.28
CA TYR A 67 -16.24 8.02 -15.29
C TYR A 67 -14.82 7.91 -15.84
N ILE A 68 -14.09 6.90 -15.38
CA ILE A 68 -12.71 6.66 -15.82
C ILE A 68 -12.65 5.39 -16.63
N SER A 69 -12.26 5.48 -17.90
CA SER A 69 -11.88 4.31 -18.69
C SER A 69 -10.45 3.87 -18.36
N GLU A 70 -10.29 2.56 -18.18
CA GLU A 70 -9.02 1.87 -17.95
C GLU A 70 -8.57 1.06 -19.17
N GLU A 71 -9.22 1.26 -20.32
CA GLU A 71 -8.84 0.61 -21.58
C GLU A 71 -7.42 1.02 -22.01
N GLU A 72 -6.82 0.28 -22.96
CA GLU A 72 -5.59 0.76 -23.56
C GLU A 72 -5.87 2.06 -24.32
N PHE A 73 -4.99 3.06 -24.22
CA PHE A 73 -5.25 4.39 -24.79
C PHE A 73 -5.52 4.37 -26.30
N GLY A 74 -4.96 3.39 -27.02
CA GLY A 74 -5.22 3.21 -28.45
C GLY A 74 -6.62 2.70 -28.78
N ASP A 75 -7.29 2.07 -27.82
CA ASP A 75 -8.63 1.50 -27.94
C ASP A 75 -9.71 2.39 -27.32
N PHE A 76 -9.32 3.46 -26.63
CA PHE A 76 -10.26 4.41 -26.04
C PHE A 76 -11.06 5.15 -27.12
N ASP A 77 -12.32 4.77 -27.25
CA ASP A 77 -13.29 5.42 -28.13
C ASP A 77 -14.16 6.38 -27.33
N ASP A 78 -13.96 7.69 -27.54
CA ASP A 78 -14.76 8.74 -26.90
C ASP A 78 -16.24 8.67 -27.29
N ALA A 79 -16.58 8.07 -28.44
CA ALA A 79 -17.95 7.91 -28.88
C ALA A 79 -18.66 6.71 -28.21
N ASN A 80 -17.92 5.69 -27.77
CA ASN A 80 -18.43 4.53 -27.03
C ASN A 80 -17.48 4.14 -25.89
N PRO A 81 -17.32 5.01 -24.90
CA PRO A 81 -16.35 4.78 -23.85
C PRO A 81 -16.81 3.66 -22.91
N ARG A 82 -15.88 2.84 -22.42
CA ARG A 82 -16.18 1.85 -21.38
C ARG A 82 -15.75 2.34 -20.00
N PRO A 83 -16.69 2.70 -19.12
CA PRO A 83 -16.35 3.14 -17.78
C PRO A 83 -15.77 1.97 -16.97
N GLY A 84 -14.69 2.26 -16.26
CA GLY A 84 -14.11 1.38 -15.24
C GLY A 84 -14.82 1.53 -13.89
N PRO A 85 -14.30 0.85 -12.85
CA PRO A 85 -14.94 0.77 -11.54
C PRO A 85 -14.79 2.04 -10.69
N ILE A 86 -14.07 3.07 -11.16
CA ILE A 86 -13.82 4.29 -10.40
C ILE A 86 -14.39 5.48 -11.16
N GLU A 87 -15.10 6.33 -10.43
CA GLU A 87 -15.67 7.57 -10.94
C GLU A 87 -15.49 8.72 -9.94
N PHE A 88 -15.66 9.94 -10.42
CA PHE A 88 -15.61 11.16 -9.63
C PHE A 88 -16.96 11.85 -9.66
N GLU A 89 -17.55 12.04 -8.49
CA GLU A 89 -18.83 12.69 -8.33
C GLU A 89 -18.66 14.06 -7.70
N VAL A 90 -19.25 15.09 -8.30
CA VAL A 90 -19.42 16.40 -7.68
C VAL A 90 -20.88 16.62 -7.37
N SER A 91 -21.19 16.73 -6.08
CA SER A 91 -22.53 17.03 -5.57
C SER A 91 -22.41 18.00 -4.40
N ASN A 92 -23.32 18.98 -4.32
CA ASN A 92 -23.36 19.98 -3.24
C ASN A 92 -22.00 20.67 -2.98
N GLY A 93 -21.23 20.93 -4.05
CA GLY A 93 -19.91 21.57 -3.98
C GLY A 93 -18.79 20.71 -3.40
N SER A 94 -19.04 19.43 -3.13
CA SER A 94 -18.05 18.45 -2.66
C SER A 94 -17.65 17.51 -3.78
N LEU A 95 -16.35 17.16 -3.84
CA LEU A 95 -15.82 16.16 -4.77
C LEU A 95 -15.62 14.86 -4.01
N THR A 96 -16.33 13.82 -4.41
CA THR A 96 -16.24 12.45 -3.88
C THR A 96 -15.61 11.57 -4.96
N VAL A 97 -14.75 10.62 -4.57
CA VAL A 97 -14.35 9.54 -5.48
C VAL A 97 -15.15 8.30 -5.11
N THR A 98 -15.78 7.68 -6.09
CA THR A 98 -16.60 6.49 -5.90
C THR A 98 -15.88 5.30 -6.52
N ALA A 99 -15.84 4.18 -5.80
CA ALA A 99 -15.22 2.96 -6.28
C ALA A 99 -16.19 1.78 -6.16
N GLU A 100 -16.31 0.99 -7.22
CA GLU A 100 -17.13 -0.21 -7.25
C GLU A 100 -16.34 -1.44 -6.81
N VAL A 101 -16.94 -2.24 -5.93
CA VAL A 101 -16.40 -3.52 -5.49
C VAL A 101 -17.44 -4.60 -5.71
N ALA A 102 -17.06 -5.71 -6.34
CA ALA A 102 -17.96 -6.83 -6.54
C ALA A 102 -18.33 -7.51 -5.21
N ALA A 103 -19.62 -7.78 -5.05
CA ALA A 103 -20.13 -8.70 -4.03
C ALA A 103 -19.81 -10.14 -4.45
N HIS A 104 -19.44 -10.98 -3.48
CA HIS A 104 -19.30 -12.42 -3.71
C HIS A 104 -20.68 -13.10 -3.77
N SER A 105 -20.70 -14.31 -4.36
CA SER A 105 -21.93 -15.09 -4.53
C SER A 105 -22.59 -15.53 -3.22
N ASP A 106 -21.84 -15.54 -2.13
CA ASP A 106 -22.28 -15.90 -0.77
C ASP A 106 -22.61 -14.68 0.11
N GLU A 107 -22.39 -13.46 -0.39
CA GLU A 107 -22.75 -12.21 0.29
C GLU A 107 -24.17 -11.76 -0.14
N ASP A 108 -24.91 -11.10 0.76
CA ASP A 108 -26.16 -10.43 0.38
C ASP A 108 -25.82 -9.14 -0.38
N PRO A 109 -26.10 -9.06 -1.70
CA PRO A 109 -25.74 -7.88 -2.49
C PRO A 109 -26.47 -6.61 -2.08
N PHE A 110 -27.59 -6.72 -1.35
CA PHE A 110 -28.40 -5.60 -0.90
C PHE A 110 -28.00 -5.09 0.50
N GLU A 111 -27.16 -5.83 1.22
CA GLU A 111 -26.68 -5.46 2.56
C GLU A 111 -25.14 -5.40 2.57
N PRO A 112 -24.55 -4.26 2.18
CA PRO A 112 -23.09 -4.12 2.15
C PRO A 112 -22.49 -4.30 3.56
N PRO A 113 -21.33 -4.95 3.70
CA PRO A 113 -20.66 -5.17 4.99
C PRO A 113 -19.92 -3.90 5.44
N VAL A 114 -20.68 -2.84 5.75
CA VAL A 114 -20.16 -1.49 6.04
C VAL A 114 -19.13 -1.49 7.15
N GLU A 115 -19.36 -2.26 8.22
CA GLU A 115 -18.42 -2.35 9.35
C GLU A 115 -17.07 -2.96 8.94
N MET A 116 -17.09 -4.02 8.11
CA MET A 116 -15.88 -4.66 7.59
C MET A 116 -15.10 -3.70 6.70
N PHE A 117 -15.79 -3.01 5.78
CA PHE A 117 -15.16 -2.03 4.89
C PHE A 117 -14.58 -0.86 5.67
N THR A 118 -15.33 -0.33 6.64
CA THR A 118 -14.87 0.76 7.50
C THR A 118 -13.62 0.34 8.27
N GLY A 119 -13.67 -0.79 8.98
CA GLY A 119 -12.52 -1.30 9.74
C GLY A 119 -11.28 -1.52 8.87
N THR A 120 -11.47 -2.11 7.69
CA THR A 120 -10.39 -2.42 6.74
C THR A 120 -9.77 -1.18 6.12
N LEU A 121 -10.59 -0.20 5.70
CA LEU A 121 -10.12 0.96 4.95
C LEU A 121 -9.68 2.13 5.84
N GLN A 122 -10.13 2.20 7.09
CA GLN A 122 -9.96 3.38 7.94
C GLN A 122 -8.49 3.84 8.02
N HIS A 123 -7.56 2.91 8.26
CA HIS A 123 -6.15 3.28 8.38
C HIS A 123 -5.53 3.68 7.03
N TYR A 124 -5.83 2.91 5.98
CA TYR A 124 -5.40 3.18 4.60
C TYR A 124 -5.79 4.59 4.15
N LEU A 125 -7.06 4.96 4.38
CA LEU A 125 -7.62 6.25 3.98
C LEU A 125 -7.10 7.40 4.84
N ARG A 126 -7.01 7.20 6.17
CA ARG A 126 -6.51 8.25 7.09
C ARG A 126 -5.09 8.69 6.76
N LYS A 127 -4.19 7.76 6.47
CA LYS A 127 -2.81 8.08 6.03
C LYS A 127 -2.79 8.95 4.77
N ARG A 128 -3.81 8.80 3.92
CA ARG A 128 -3.98 9.52 2.66
C ARG A 128 -4.93 10.71 2.80
N ARG A 129 -5.22 11.19 4.01
CA ARG A 129 -6.14 12.32 4.27
C ARG A 129 -7.48 12.14 3.54
N ALA A 130 -8.00 10.93 3.60
CA ALA A 130 -9.27 10.52 3.03
C ALA A 130 -10.11 9.79 4.09
N THR A 131 -11.41 9.70 3.86
CA THR A 131 -12.38 9.03 4.74
C THR A 131 -13.44 8.32 3.91
N LEU A 132 -13.83 7.11 4.33
CA LEU A 132 -15.01 6.44 3.78
C LEU A 132 -16.24 7.16 4.33
N ARG A 133 -17.02 7.78 3.44
CA ARG A 133 -18.24 8.50 3.80
C ARG A 133 -19.39 7.52 4.03
N ASP A 134 -19.62 6.64 3.07
CA ASP A 134 -20.68 5.63 3.11
C ASP A 134 -20.40 4.50 2.11
N VAL A 135 -21.18 3.42 2.20
CA VAL A 135 -21.19 2.31 1.26
C VAL A 135 -22.64 2.06 0.83
N SER A 136 -22.90 2.15 -0.47
CA SER A 136 -24.22 1.90 -1.04
C SER A 136 -24.21 0.68 -1.96
N THR A 137 -25.40 0.15 -2.25
CA THR A 137 -25.55 -0.85 -3.31
C THR A 137 -25.35 -0.20 -4.67
N GLY A 138 -24.71 -0.90 -5.60
CA GLY A 138 -24.62 -0.49 -7.00
C GLY A 138 -25.99 -0.57 -7.69
N GLU A 139 -26.10 0.11 -8.82
CA GLU A 139 -27.35 0.17 -9.60
C GLU A 139 -27.59 -1.08 -10.47
N SER A 140 -26.62 -2.01 -10.50
CA SER A 140 -26.75 -3.24 -11.26
C SER A 140 -27.75 -4.21 -10.61
N PHE A 141 -28.85 -4.48 -11.30
CA PHE A 141 -29.85 -5.49 -10.92
C PHE A 141 -29.51 -6.89 -11.45
N THR A 142 -28.38 -7.04 -12.14
CA THR A 142 -27.90 -8.31 -12.70
C THR A 142 -26.49 -8.59 -12.22
N ALA A 143 -26.20 -9.86 -11.91
CA ALA A 143 -24.87 -10.27 -11.47
C ALA A 143 -23.78 -9.87 -12.49
N PRO A 144 -22.57 -9.47 -12.04
CA PRO A 144 -22.18 -9.35 -10.63
C PRO A 144 -22.82 -8.12 -9.97
N PHE A 145 -23.32 -8.32 -8.74
CA PHE A 145 -23.74 -7.20 -7.91
C PHE A 145 -22.50 -6.45 -7.42
N THR A 146 -22.60 -5.13 -7.33
CA THR A 146 -21.52 -4.27 -6.86
C THR A 146 -21.97 -3.46 -5.65
N TRP A 147 -21.01 -3.10 -4.82
CA TRP A 147 -21.17 -2.07 -3.80
C TRP A 147 -20.31 -0.87 -4.17
N ARG A 148 -20.83 0.32 -3.89
CA ARG A 148 -20.20 1.61 -4.21
C ARG A 148 -19.65 2.21 -2.92
N LEU A 149 -18.33 2.39 -2.88
CA LEU A 149 -17.60 3.03 -1.80
C LEU A 149 -17.50 4.52 -2.08
N HIS A 150 -18.09 5.34 -1.22
CA HIS A 150 -18.03 6.80 -1.35
C HIS A 150 -16.87 7.33 -0.52
N ILE A 151 -15.79 7.77 -1.16
CA ILE A 151 -14.57 8.19 -0.46
C ILE A 151 -14.37 9.71 -0.60
N ASP A 152 -14.36 10.37 0.54
CA ASP A 152 -14.01 11.78 0.67
C ASP A 152 -12.50 11.96 0.71
N CYS A 153 -11.98 12.84 -0.14
CA CYS A 153 -10.55 13.12 -0.23
C CYS A 153 -10.22 14.60 -0.07
N SER A 154 -9.11 14.92 0.59
CA SER A 154 -8.55 16.26 0.54
C SER A 154 -8.09 16.60 -0.89
N ILE A 155 -8.71 17.59 -1.52
CA ILE A 155 -8.39 18.00 -2.91
C ILE A 155 -7.20 18.96 -3.03
N ARG A 156 -6.73 19.52 -1.91
CA ARG A 156 -5.69 20.56 -1.92
C ARG A 156 -4.36 19.96 -2.38
N SER A 157 -3.77 20.57 -3.39
CA SER A 157 -2.49 20.14 -3.98
C SER A 157 -2.51 18.72 -4.54
N ARG A 158 -3.69 18.24 -4.97
CA ARG A 158 -3.85 16.93 -5.61
C ARG A 158 -4.36 17.04 -7.03
N THR A 159 -3.93 16.10 -7.85
CA THR A 159 -4.48 15.78 -9.16
C THR A 159 -5.63 14.79 -9.02
N LEU A 160 -6.37 14.54 -10.11
CA LEU A 160 -7.34 13.46 -10.13
C LEU A 160 -6.66 12.08 -10.10
N GLU A 161 -5.43 11.96 -10.62
CA GLU A 161 -4.65 10.71 -10.53
C GLU A 161 -4.34 10.34 -9.07
N ASP A 162 -4.04 11.33 -8.23
CA ASP A 162 -3.83 11.10 -6.80
C ASP A 162 -5.09 10.53 -6.12
N LEU A 163 -6.27 11.03 -6.51
CA LEU A 163 -7.54 10.58 -5.95
C LEU A 163 -7.94 9.20 -6.48
N TYR A 164 -7.74 8.96 -7.78
CA TYR A 164 -7.93 7.66 -8.41
C TYR A 164 -7.04 6.61 -7.75
N SER A 165 -5.77 6.93 -7.47
CA SER A 165 -4.83 6.03 -6.79
C SER A 165 -5.28 5.67 -5.36
N ILE A 166 -5.98 6.58 -4.66
CA ILE A 166 -6.57 6.31 -3.34
C ILE A 166 -7.74 5.33 -3.48
N ALA A 167 -8.65 5.56 -4.43
CA ALA A 167 -9.79 4.68 -4.67
C ALA A 167 -9.35 3.28 -5.13
N SER A 168 -8.45 3.20 -6.11
CA SER A 168 -7.89 1.96 -6.64
C SER A 168 -7.15 1.15 -5.57
N GLY A 169 -6.38 1.82 -4.71
CA GLY A 169 -5.74 1.14 -3.58
C GLY A 169 -6.72 0.66 -2.51
N ALA A 170 -7.86 1.34 -2.30
CA ALA A 170 -8.92 0.86 -1.43
C ALA A 170 -9.59 -0.41 -1.99
N VAL A 171 -9.91 -0.43 -3.29
CA VAL A 171 -10.43 -1.63 -3.98
C VAL A 171 -9.44 -2.78 -3.89
N THR A 172 -8.16 -2.51 -4.14
CA THR A 172 -7.08 -3.51 -4.03
C THR A 172 -6.98 -4.06 -2.62
N LEU A 173 -7.08 -3.21 -1.59
CA LEU A 173 -7.02 -3.61 -0.19
C LEU A 173 -8.19 -4.52 0.21
N LEU A 174 -9.40 -4.19 -0.22
CA LEU A 174 -10.59 -5.01 0.01
C LEU A 174 -10.52 -6.33 -0.76
N SER A 175 -10.06 -6.28 -2.01
CA SER A 175 -9.87 -7.48 -2.83
C SER A 175 -8.82 -8.41 -2.21
N ALA A 176 -7.72 -7.87 -1.70
CA ALA A 176 -6.70 -8.62 -0.96
C ALA A 176 -7.25 -9.19 0.35
N ALA A 177 -8.09 -8.43 1.06
CA ALA A 177 -8.76 -8.92 2.27
C ALA A 177 -9.68 -10.11 1.99
N LYS A 178 -10.36 -10.12 0.84
CA LYS A 178 -11.29 -11.16 0.41
C LYS A 178 -10.59 -12.38 -0.21
N SER A 179 -9.70 -12.16 -1.19
CA SER A 179 -9.01 -13.22 -1.93
C SER A 179 -7.88 -13.89 -1.15
N GLY A 180 -7.27 -13.16 -0.22
CA GLY A 180 -6.02 -13.56 0.41
C GLY A 180 -4.78 -13.31 -0.46
N ASP A 181 -4.89 -12.70 -1.64
CA ASP A 181 -3.70 -12.34 -2.43
C ASP A 181 -3.04 -11.09 -1.84
N LEU A 182 -2.08 -11.32 -0.96
CA LEU A 182 -1.45 -10.26 -0.19
C LEU A 182 -0.16 -9.76 -0.83
N THR A 183 -0.03 -8.44 -0.84
CA THR A 183 1.23 -7.74 -1.08
C THR A 183 1.77 -7.24 0.26
N ARG A 184 3.02 -6.78 0.26
CA ARG A 184 3.62 -6.13 1.43
C ARG A 184 2.80 -4.92 1.86
N GLU A 185 2.42 -4.07 0.92
CA GLU A 185 1.68 -2.83 1.15
C GLU A 185 0.27 -3.11 1.67
N THR A 186 -0.46 -4.03 1.03
CA THR A 186 -1.82 -4.39 1.49
C THR A 186 -1.76 -5.07 2.86
N THR A 187 -0.77 -5.91 3.12
CA THR A 187 -0.59 -6.54 4.43
C THR A 187 -0.31 -5.53 5.52
N LEU A 188 0.56 -4.54 5.28
CA LEU A 188 0.81 -3.47 6.22
C LEU A 188 -0.50 -2.77 6.59
N ASP A 189 -1.26 -2.34 5.59
CA ASP A 189 -2.50 -1.60 5.82
C ASP A 189 -3.58 -2.47 6.49
N LEU A 190 -3.65 -3.78 6.18
CA LEU A 190 -4.53 -4.74 6.87
C LEU A 190 -4.14 -4.97 8.33
N LEU A 191 -2.84 -5.14 8.61
CA LEU A 191 -2.33 -5.30 9.97
C LEU A 191 -2.63 -4.07 10.83
N ARG A 192 -2.40 -2.88 10.27
CA ARG A 192 -2.70 -1.60 10.94
C ARG A 192 -4.20 -1.37 11.13
N ALA A 193 -5.04 -1.96 10.28
CA ALA A 193 -6.49 -2.01 10.43
C ALA A 193 -6.98 -3.05 11.46
N GLY A 194 -6.08 -3.85 12.05
CA GLY A 194 -6.44 -4.89 13.02
C GLY A 194 -6.86 -6.23 12.39
N ASN A 195 -6.78 -6.35 11.07
CA ASN A 195 -7.21 -7.52 10.30
C ASN A 195 -6.09 -8.57 10.17
N ALA A 196 -5.40 -8.89 11.26
CA ALA A 196 -4.28 -9.84 11.22
C ALA A 196 -4.69 -11.27 10.82
N GLU A 197 -5.96 -11.63 10.96
CA GLU A 197 -6.48 -12.95 10.57
C GLU A 197 -6.39 -13.22 9.07
N VAL A 198 -6.35 -12.18 8.23
CA VAL A 198 -6.18 -12.31 6.77
C VAL A 198 -4.86 -12.98 6.37
N LEU A 199 -3.85 -12.92 7.25
CA LEU A 199 -2.57 -13.57 7.03
C LEU A 199 -2.60 -15.07 7.32
N ILE A 200 -3.66 -15.61 7.92
CA ILE A 200 -3.80 -17.06 8.11
C ILE A 200 -4.02 -17.74 6.76
N GLY A 201 -3.29 -18.81 6.50
CA GLY A 201 -3.26 -19.52 5.21
C GLY A 201 -2.20 -18.98 4.25
N GLN A 202 -1.63 -17.81 4.52
CA GLN A 202 -0.59 -17.21 3.68
C GLN A 202 0.75 -17.91 3.85
N GLN A 203 1.48 -18.04 2.75
CA GLN A 203 2.85 -18.52 2.78
C GLN A 203 3.77 -17.41 3.28
N GLU A 204 4.68 -17.76 4.18
CA GLU A 204 5.89 -16.99 4.38
C GLU A 204 6.68 -16.98 3.07
N GLY A 205 7.35 -15.87 2.79
CA GLY A 205 7.88 -15.66 1.45
C GLY A 205 8.91 -14.55 1.39
N PRO A 206 9.31 -14.12 0.18
CA PRO A 206 10.41 -13.19 -0.02
C PRO A 206 10.32 -11.90 0.78
N TRP A 207 9.10 -11.42 1.05
CA TRP A 207 8.81 -10.16 1.75
C TRP A 207 8.12 -10.33 3.11
N LEU A 208 7.77 -11.55 3.54
CA LEU A 208 7.05 -11.83 4.79
C LEU A 208 7.77 -12.90 5.61
N ASP A 209 7.97 -12.64 6.90
CA ASP A 209 8.50 -13.58 7.89
C ASP A 209 7.67 -13.43 9.18
N VAL A 210 7.22 -14.55 9.78
CA VAL A 210 6.47 -14.49 11.04
C VAL A 210 7.18 -15.13 12.21
N LYS A 211 6.87 -14.65 13.41
CA LYS A 211 7.43 -15.16 14.67
C LYS A 211 6.34 -15.33 15.70
N SER A 212 6.28 -16.49 16.35
CA SER A 212 5.20 -16.80 17.29
C SER A 212 5.34 -16.13 18.65
N SER A 213 6.50 -15.56 18.95
CA SER A 213 6.81 -14.93 20.23
C SER A 213 7.80 -13.80 20.04
N HIS A 214 7.90 -12.90 21.03
CA HIS A 214 8.96 -11.91 21.06
C HIS A 214 10.34 -12.56 20.91
N TYR A 215 11.24 -11.82 20.25
CA TYR A 215 12.66 -12.05 20.41
C TYR A 215 13.04 -11.86 21.88
N ASP A 216 13.86 -12.76 22.41
CA ASP A 216 14.44 -12.61 23.74
C ASP A 216 15.53 -11.53 23.69
N LEU A 217 15.12 -10.28 23.89
CA LEU A 217 16.01 -9.12 23.82
C LEU A 217 16.90 -8.97 25.06
N ASP A 218 16.78 -9.84 26.04
CA ASP A 218 17.68 -9.88 27.20
C ASP A 218 18.88 -10.79 26.92
N SER A 219 18.76 -11.76 26.00
CA SER A 219 19.88 -12.59 25.53
C SER A 219 20.53 -12.06 24.25
N THR A 220 21.85 -12.27 24.14
CA THR A 220 22.59 -11.91 22.92
C THR A 220 22.10 -12.67 21.69
N ASN A 221 21.66 -13.92 21.88
CA ASN A 221 21.10 -14.73 20.80
C ASN A 221 19.81 -14.10 20.23
N GLY A 222 18.87 -13.69 21.08
CA GLY A 222 17.64 -13.06 20.60
C GLY A 222 17.89 -11.69 19.95
N LYS A 223 18.86 -10.92 20.46
CA LYS A 223 19.30 -9.66 19.83
C LYS A 223 19.85 -9.86 18.42
N ILE A 224 20.77 -10.82 18.25
CA ILE A 224 21.34 -11.17 16.94
C ILE A 224 20.24 -11.71 16.02
N SER A 225 19.34 -12.54 16.53
CA SER A 225 18.23 -13.10 15.74
C SER A 225 17.29 -12.02 15.17
N LEU A 226 16.97 -10.99 15.97
CA LEU A 226 16.21 -9.83 15.48
C LEU A 226 16.99 -9.08 14.40
N ALA A 227 18.26 -8.78 14.64
CA ALA A 227 19.10 -8.07 13.68
C ALA A 227 19.26 -8.85 12.36
N GLN A 228 19.42 -10.18 12.41
CA GLN A 228 19.48 -11.03 11.22
C GLN A 228 18.17 -11.04 10.44
N ALA A 229 17.01 -11.06 11.10
CA ALA A 229 15.72 -11.01 10.43
C ALA A 229 15.54 -9.68 9.67
N VAL A 230 15.90 -8.55 10.29
CA VAL A 230 15.82 -7.23 9.65
C VAL A 230 16.87 -7.06 8.55
N ALA A 231 18.12 -7.47 8.79
CA ALA A 231 19.19 -7.41 7.79
C ALA A 231 18.84 -8.17 6.52
N ARG A 232 18.16 -9.33 6.66
CA ARG A 232 17.73 -10.15 5.53
C ARG A 232 16.83 -9.38 4.58
N PHE A 233 15.89 -8.59 5.11
CA PHE A 233 15.00 -7.76 4.30
C PHE A 233 15.67 -6.46 3.82
N ALA A 234 16.52 -5.84 4.65
CA ALA A 234 17.27 -4.65 4.25
C ALA A 234 18.21 -4.95 3.06
N ASN A 235 18.74 -6.17 2.99
CA ASN A 235 19.55 -6.67 1.88
C ASN A 235 18.74 -7.20 0.69
N ALA A 236 17.42 -7.31 0.79
CA ALA A 236 16.56 -7.74 -0.31
C ALA A 236 16.27 -6.57 -1.27
N GLU A 237 15.81 -6.89 -2.48
CA GLU A 237 15.46 -5.88 -3.49
C GLU A 237 14.25 -5.05 -3.06
N HIS A 238 13.20 -5.70 -2.56
CA HIS A 238 11.92 -5.06 -2.25
C HIS A 238 11.68 -4.82 -0.75
N GLY A 239 12.69 -5.04 0.10
CA GLY A 239 12.50 -5.00 1.55
C GLY A 239 11.62 -6.15 2.05
N GLY A 240 10.87 -5.91 3.13
CA GLY A 240 9.90 -6.85 3.65
C GLY A 240 9.37 -6.49 5.04
N ILE A 241 8.64 -7.42 5.65
CA ILE A 241 8.03 -7.25 6.96
C ILE A 241 8.28 -8.49 7.83
N VAL A 242 8.54 -8.24 9.12
CA VAL A 242 8.52 -9.26 10.16
C VAL A 242 7.28 -9.01 11.03
N VAL A 243 6.46 -10.04 11.22
CA VAL A 243 5.28 -9.97 12.09
C VAL A 243 5.49 -10.89 13.29
N VAL A 244 5.61 -10.30 14.47
CA VAL A 244 5.68 -11.00 15.75
C VAL A 244 4.28 -11.11 16.34
N GLY A 245 3.93 -12.33 16.73
CA GLY A 245 2.63 -12.72 17.23
C GLY A 245 1.85 -13.62 16.29
N MET A 246 2.52 -14.31 15.35
CA MET A 246 1.90 -15.29 14.45
C MET A 246 2.77 -16.52 14.30
N ARG A 247 2.16 -17.69 14.08
CA ARG A 247 2.88 -18.95 13.98
C ARG A 247 2.73 -19.57 12.59
N GLY A 248 3.87 -19.81 11.97
CA GLY A 248 4.00 -20.64 10.78
C GLY A 248 3.89 -22.14 11.09
N LYS A 249 3.52 -22.92 10.09
CA LYS A 249 3.56 -24.38 10.06
C LYS A 249 4.30 -24.79 8.81
N LYS A 250 5.36 -25.58 8.96
CA LYS A 250 6.10 -26.14 7.83
C LYS A 250 5.21 -27.05 7.00
N VAL A 251 5.25 -26.85 5.68
CA VAL A 251 4.55 -27.62 4.66
C VAL A 251 5.51 -27.94 3.52
N PRO A 252 5.22 -28.92 2.63
CA PRO A 252 5.99 -29.08 1.41
C PRO A 252 5.98 -27.78 0.59
N GLY A 253 7.16 -27.21 0.33
CA GLY A 253 7.30 -25.95 -0.41
C GLY A 253 7.31 -24.67 0.44
N GLY A 254 7.33 -24.78 1.77
CA GLY A 254 7.69 -23.67 2.66
C GLY A 254 7.00 -23.67 4.01
N GLU A 255 6.64 -22.48 4.50
CA GLU A 255 5.97 -22.29 5.77
C GLU A 255 4.67 -21.51 5.57
N ILE A 256 3.55 -22.03 6.09
CA ILE A 256 2.24 -21.37 6.00
C ILE A 256 1.84 -20.87 7.38
N ILE A 257 1.41 -19.62 7.47
CA ILE A 257 0.88 -19.04 8.71
C ILE A 257 -0.43 -19.75 9.05
N HIS A 258 -0.54 -20.31 10.25
CA HIS A 258 -1.73 -21.11 10.61
C HIS A 258 -2.44 -20.64 11.88
N SER A 259 -1.85 -19.74 12.67
CA SER A 259 -2.50 -19.20 13.87
C SER A 259 -1.92 -17.87 14.33
N LEU A 260 -2.77 -17.06 14.98
CA LEU A 260 -2.36 -15.92 15.78
C LEU A 260 -1.83 -16.40 17.13
N CYS A 261 -0.71 -15.83 17.56
CA CYS A 261 -0.06 -16.06 18.86
C CYS A 261 0.23 -14.70 19.52
N PRO A 262 -0.80 -13.97 20.00
CA PRO A 262 -0.61 -12.63 20.53
C PRO A 262 0.45 -12.57 21.63
N VAL A 263 1.23 -11.49 21.63
CA VAL A 263 2.36 -11.28 22.54
C VAL A 263 2.06 -10.16 23.54
N PRO A 264 2.62 -10.22 24.76
CA PRO A 264 2.45 -9.18 25.76
C PRO A 264 3.20 -7.90 25.33
N LEU A 265 2.46 -6.81 25.14
CA LEU A 265 3.04 -5.52 24.82
C LEU A 265 3.34 -4.69 26.07
N SER A 266 4.42 -3.93 26.01
CA SER A 266 4.79 -2.94 27.01
C SER A 266 5.06 -1.60 26.32
N ALA A 267 4.94 -0.49 27.05
CA ALA A 267 5.27 0.84 26.52
C ALA A 267 6.71 0.95 25.97
N ASN A 268 7.61 0.06 26.43
CA ASN A 268 9.02 0.04 26.02
C ASN A 268 9.31 -0.96 24.89
N THR A 269 8.33 -1.74 24.41
CA THR A 269 8.56 -2.80 23.42
C THR A 269 9.20 -2.24 22.14
N VAL A 270 8.63 -1.18 21.55
CA VAL A 270 9.18 -0.53 20.36
C VAL A 270 10.62 -0.05 20.59
N ARG A 271 10.85 0.66 21.70
CA ARG A 271 12.18 1.20 22.06
C ARG A 271 13.22 0.10 22.25
N LYS A 272 12.86 -1.04 22.84
CA LYS A 272 13.77 -2.19 22.99
C LYS A 272 14.17 -2.79 21.65
N TYR A 273 13.23 -2.93 20.71
CA TYR A 273 13.50 -3.42 19.37
C TYR A 273 14.42 -2.46 18.61
N GLN A 274 14.09 -1.16 18.61
CA GLN A 274 14.91 -0.11 17.99
C GLN A 274 16.33 -0.10 18.53
N GLY A 275 16.48 0.00 19.87
CA GLY A 275 17.80 0.01 20.49
C GLY A 275 18.60 -1.25 20.20
N THR A 276 17.97 -2.41 20.12
CA THR A 276 18.67 -3.65 19.73
C THR A 276 19.20 -3.58 18.31
N LEU A 277 18.39 -3.11 17.36
CA LEU A 277 18.78 -2.99 15.96
C LEU A 277 19.90 -1.95 15.78
N GLU A 278 19.81 -0.80 16.42
CA GLU A 278 20.85 0.24 16.37
C GLU A 278 22.24 -0.27 16.82
N HIS A 279 22.28 -1.22 17.76
CA HIS A 279 23.54 -1.77 18.28
C HIS A 279 24.08 -2.95 17.46
N HIS A 280 23.21 -3.69 16.77
CA HIS A 280 23.57 -4.94 16.12
C HIS A 280 23.44 -4.93 14.60
N LEU A 281 22.84 -3.91 13.99
CA LEU A 281 22.63 -3.80 12.55
C LEU A 281 23.30 -2.54 12.01
N TYR A 282 24.14 -2.70 10.98
CA TYR A 282 24.88 -1.59 10.38
C TYR A 282 24.95 -1.68 8.85
N PRO A 283 24.72 -0.58 8.10
CA PRO A 283 24.23 0.70 8.60
C PRO A 283 22.79 0.58 9.16
N PRO A 284 22.28 1.58 9.91
CA PRO A 284 20.86 1.63 10.24
C PRO A 284 20.03 1.69 8.95
N PRO A 285 18.97 0.86 8.79
CA PRO A 285 18.11 0.96 7.61
C PRO A 285 17.31 2.25 7.57
N ASP A 286 17.23 2.86 6.39
CA ASP A 286 16.41 4.04 6.15
C ASP A 286 14.94 3.70 6.29
N PHE A 287 14.19 4.60 6.95
CA PHE A 287 12.75 4.52 7.14
C PHE A 287 12.27 3.18 7.75
N LEU A 288 13.09 2.54 8.59
CA LEU A 288 12.68 1.39 9.39
C LEU A 288 11.52 1.78 10.32
N GLU A 289 10.37 1.13 10.16
CA GLU A 289 9.19 1.34 11.01
C GLU A 289 9.00 0.15 11.94
N ILE A 290 8.87 0.41 13.24
CA ILE A 290 8.49 -0.59 14.25
C ILE A 290 7.20 -0.12 14.90
N GLU A 291 6.15 -0.91 14.73
CA GLU A 291 4.82 -0.61 15.23
C GLU A 291 4.32 -1.73 16.13
N THR A 292 3.47 -1.37 17.09
CA THR A 292 2.70 -2.33 17.88
C THR A 292 1.23 -2.06 17.69
N PHE A 293 0.45 -3.11 17.50
CA PHE A 293 -0.99 -3.01 17.33
C PHE A 293 -1.70 -4.02 18.23
N MET A 294 -2.92 -3.64 18.63
CA MET A 294 -3.80 -4.49 19.41
C MET A 294 -4.76 -5.19 18.45
N THR A 295 -4.87 -6.50 18.60
CA THR A 295 -5.94 -7.31 18.01
C THR A 295 -6.94 -7.69 19.12
N PRO A 296 -8.14 -8.17 18.78
CA PRO A 296 -9.07 -8.71 19.77
C PRO A 296 -8.48 -9.81 20.67
N LYS A 297 -7.44 -10.52 20.18
CA LYS A 297 -6.80 -11.64 20.88
C LYS A 297 -5.54 -11.22 21.67
N GLY A 298 -5.07 -9.98 21.52
CA GLY A 298 -3.89 -9.44 22.22
C GLY A 298 -2.97 -8.63 21.30
N GLY A 299 -1.74 -8.39 21.74
CA GLY A 299 -0.80 -7.52 21.04
C GLY A 299 0.04 -8.21 19.97
N MET A 300 0.52 -7.43 19.01
CA MET A 300 1.44 -7.86 17.95
C MET A 300 2.50 -6.79 17.69
N VAL A 301 3.64 -7.20 17.14
CA VAL A 301 4.70 -6.27 16.70
C VAL A 301 4.93 -6.44 15.21
N LEU A 302 4.94 -5.33 14.49
CA LEU A 302 5.31 -5.26 13.09
C LEU A 302 6.66 -4.55 12.98
N VAL A 303 7.60 -5.18 12.28
CA VAL A 303 8.84 -4.54 11.84
C VAL A 303 8.78 -4.44 10.32
N HIS A 304 8.67 -3.22 9.81
CA HIS A 304 8.60 -2.94 8.38
C HIS A 304 9.93 -2.39 7.89
N VAL A 305 10.54 -3.10 6.95
CA VAL A 305 11.81 -2.75 6.32
C VAL A 305 11.53 -2.36 4.87
N PRO A 306 11.59 -1.07 4.51
CA PRO A 306 11.39 -0.66 3.13
C PRO A 306 12.57 -1.07 2.23
N PRO A 307 12.38 -1.11 0.89
CA PRO A 307 13.49 -1.23 -0.05
C PRO A 307 14.59 -0.23 0.30
N GLN A 308 15.83 -0.73 0.40
CA GLN A 308 16.99 0.10 0.73
C GLN A 308 17.76 0.46 -0.54
N PRO A 309 18.34 1.67 -0.63
CA PRO A 309 19.26 2.04 -1.70
C PRO A 309 20.40 1.02 -1.84
N GLU A 310 20.80 0.71 -3.08
CA GLU A 310 21.92 -0.22 -3.33
C GLU A 310 23.23 0.25 -2.69
N GLU A 311 23.41 1.57 -2.54
CA GLU A 311 24.58 2.20 -1.94
C GLU A 311 24.75 1.88 -0.45
N LEU A 312 23.65 1.59 0.26
CA LEU A 312 23.68 1.20 1.67
C LEU A 312 23.92 -0.30 1.87
N LYS A 313 23.76 -1.10 0.81
CA LYS A 313 23.91 -2.54 0.88
C LYS A 313 25.41 -2.90 0.76
N PRO A 314 25.87 -3.93 1.50
CA PRO A 314 25.10 -4.81 2.37
C PRO A 314 24.95 -4.30 3.81
N PHE A 315 23.79 -4.58 4.40
CA PHE A 315 23.51 -4.50 5.83
C PHE A 315 24.15 -5.68 6.57
N LEU A 316 24.93 -5.34 7.60
CA LEU A 316 25.78 -6.20 8.40
C LEU A 316 25.17 -6.41 9.78
N VAL A 317 25.25 -7.64 10.28
CA VAL A 317 24.90 -7.94 11.67
C VAL A 317 26.17 -8.14 12.48
N HIS A 318 26.27 -7.42 13.60
CA HIS A 318 27.37 -7.57 14.57
C HIS A 318 27.06 -8.71 15.55
N GLY A 319 27.94 -9.72 15.52
CA GLY A 319 27.78 -10.99 16.21
C GLY A 319 27.24 -12.08 15.27
N ALA A 320 27.69 -13.31 15.47
CA ALA A 320 27.16 -14.49 14.77
C ALA A 320 26.66 -15.53 15.78
N ILE A 321 25.68 -16.32 15.35
CA ILE A 321 25.25 -17.54 16.03
C ILE A 321 25.78 -18.70 15.19
N VAL A 322 26.76 -19.43 15.71
CA VAL A 322 27.37 -20.60 15.06
C VAL A 322 27.19 -21.80 15.99
N ASP A 323 26.53 -22.86 15.52
CA ASP A 323 26.23 -24.06 16.31
C ASP A 323 25.59 -23.77 17.69
N GLY A 324 24.70 -22.76 17.74
CA GLY A 324 24.02 -22.34 18.97
C GLY A 324 24.88 -21.54 19.95
N LYS A 325 26.14 -21.25 19.62
CA LYS A 325 27.04 -20.39 20.41
C LYS A 325 27.14 -18.99 19.78
N VAL A 326 27.23 -17.99 20.64
CA VAL A 326 27.40 -16.60 20.24
C VAL A 326 28.88 -16.30 20.08
N GLU A 327 29.30 -15.87 18.90
CA GLU A 327 30.65 -15.39 18.64
C GLU A 327 30.61 -13.89 18.32
N GLY A 328 31.10 -13.06 19.25
CA GLY A 328 30.99 -11.60 19.17
C GLY A 328 31.95 -10.93 18.18
N ALA A 329 32.99 -11.63 17.71
CA ALA A 329 33.98 -11.07 16.79
C ALA A 329 33.60 -11.22 15.30
N PHE A 330 32.47 -11.85 15.01
CA PHE A 330 32.06 -12.16 13.63
C PHE A 330 31.02 -11.15 13.14
N ILE A 331 31.18 -10.76 11.87
CA ILE A 331 30.20 -9.97 11.14
C ILE A 331 29.49 -10.91 10.18
N SER A 332 28.16 -10.90 10.20
CA SER A 332 27.34 -11.68 9.28
C SER A 332 26.69 -10.79 8.24
N ILE A 333 26.76 -11.20 6.97
CA ILE A 333 25.93 -10.62 5.90
C ILE A 333 24.86 -11.63 5.55
N VAL A 334 23.63 -11.31 5.92
CA VAL A 334 22.48 -12.19 5.68
C VAL A 334 21.80 -11.74 4.40
N ARG A 335 21.85 -12.60 3.37
CA ARG A 335 21.06 -12.44 2.15
C ARG A 335 20.07 -13.59 2.01
N ARG A 336 18.86 -13.27 1.56
CA ARG A 336 17.83 -14.27 1.26
C ARG A 336 18.06 -14.82 -0.15
N ARG A 337 18.09 -16.15 -0.32
CA ARG A 337 18.00 -16.82 -1.63
C ARG A 337 16.98 -17.96 -1.50
N GLY A 338 15.74 -17.71 -1.91
CA GLY A 338 14.62 -18.59 -1.56
C GLY A 338 14.34 -18.58 -0.06
N GLU A 339 14.24 -19.75 0.57
CA GLU A 339 14.01 -19.90 2.01
C GLU A 339 15.30 -19.83 2.86
N GLY A 340 16.47 -19.91 2.22
CA GLY A 340 17.77 -19.98 2.90
C GLY A 340 18.48 -18.63 3.04
N SER A 341 19.30 -18.49 4.10
CA SER A 341 20.32 -17.45 4.20
C SER A 341 21.66 -17.95 3.66
N ILE A 342 22.28 -17.23 2.73
CA ILE A 342 23.66 -17.53 2.29
C ILE A 342 24.60 -16.54 2.98
N PRO A 343 25.54 -17.01 3.81
CA PRO A 343 26.58 -16.14 4.35
C PRO A 343 27.46 -15.66 3.18
N ILE A 344 27.73 -14.35 3.12
CA ILE A 344 28.77 -13.85 2.24
C ILE A 344 30.11 -14.47 2.66
N THR A 345 30.97 -14.81 1.70
CA THR A 345 32.29 -15.36 2.00
C THR A 345 33.29 -14.24 2.28
N ALA A 346 34.31 -14.50 3.11
CA ALA A 346 35.39 -13.55 3.36
C ALA A 346 36.08 -13.03 2.06
N PRO A 347 36.31 -13.85 1.02
CA PRO A 347 36.81 -13.37 -0.27
C PRO A 347 35.90 -12.33 -0.94
N ALA A 348 34.57 -12.50 -0.88
CA ALA A 348 33.63 -11.57 -1.47
C ALA A 348 33.65 -10.23 -0.71
N ILE A 349 33.71 -10.24 0.63
CA ILE A 349 33.89 -9.02 1.43
C ILE A 349 35.20 -8.31 1.05
N HIS A 350 36.30 -9.07 0.97
CA HIS A 350 37.60 -8.51 0.61
C HIS A 350 37.59 -7.88 -0.79
N ALA A 351 36.95 -8.52 -1.77
CA ALA A 351 36.85 -7.99 -3.13
C ALA A 351 36.14 -6.63 -3.17
N THR A 352 35.01 -6.48 -2.46
CA THR A 352 34.27 -5.21 -2.38
C THR A 352 35.10 -4.11 -1.73
N LEU A 353 35.78 -4.43 -0.61
CA LEU A 353 36.66 -3.47 0.07
C LEU A 353 37.86 -3.06 -0.79
N ALA A 354 38.47 -4.01 -1.49
CA ALA A 354 39.61 -3.76 -2.38
C ALA A 354 39.20 -2.88 -3.57
N ALA A 355 38.03 -3.14 -4.18
CA ALA A 355 37.47 -2.33 -5.26
C ALA A 355 37.20 -0.89 -4.81
N GLY A 356 36.52 -0.72 -3.66
CA GLY A 356 36.28 0.61 -3.08
C GLY A 356 37.57 1.37 -2.80
N ARG A 357 38.57 0.72 -2.18
CA ARG A 357 39.89 1.33 -1.95
C ARG A 357 40.59 1.72 -3.26
N ALA A 358 40.47 0.92 -4.31
CA ALA A 358 41.05 1.23 -5.61
C ALA A 358 40.38 2.44 -6.26
N LEU A 359 39.05 2.55 -6.19
CA LEU A 359 38.29 3.72 -6.67
C LEU A 359 38.68 4.99 -5.91
N PHE A 360 38.68 4.96 -4.58
CA PHE A 360 39.07 6.11 -3.75
C PHE A 360 40.51 6.58 -4.02
N ARG A 361 41.45 5.65 -4.28
CA ARG A 361 42.83 6.03 -4.64
C ARG A 361 42.94 6.68 -6.03
N ARG A 362 42.03 6.37 -6.95
CA ARG A 362 42.09 6.84 -8.35
C ARG A 362 41.22 8.08 -8.61
N GLY A 363 40.44 8.53 -7.63
CA GLY A 363 39.67 9.78 -7.71
C GLY A 363 38.53 9.79 -8.74
N GLN A 364 38.12 8.62 -9.24
CA GLN A 364 36.97 8.48 -10.14
C GLN A 364 35.79 7.91 -9.34
N MET A 365 34.87 8.77 -8.95
CA MET A 365 33.51 8.35 -8.60
C MET A 365 32.73 8.23 -9.92
N PRO A 366 31.86 7.21 -10.09
CA PRO A 366 30.88 7.23 -11.17
C PRO A 366 30.04 8.50 -11.03
N ASP A 367 29.80 9.20 -12.14
CA ASP A 367 28.92 10.39 -12.20
C ASP A 367 27.48 10.07 -11.76
#